data_AF-A0A1I0GZ18-F1
#
_entry.id   AF-A0A1I0GZ18-F1
#
_cell.length_a   1.000
_cell.length_b   1.000
_cell.length_c   1.000
_cell.angle_alpha   90.00
_cell.angle_beta   90.00
_cell.angle_gamma   90.00
#
_symmetry.space_group_name_H-M   'P 1'
#
loop_
_entity.id
_entity.type
_entity.pdbx_description
1 polymer ?
#
loop_
_entity_poly.entity_id
_entity_poly.type
_entity_poly.pdbx_seq_one_letter_code
_entity_poly.pdbx_strand_id
1 'polypeptide(L)'
;KVEYIGRFKGEIISDLRNSKQGFRIKFKMNKNQIKMYDKGNNLRIEVTINNPAEFKVLKNDDESGSKKWKPMGKSIANLYRYSEVSGSVTKRFIEALPTVDTDTFTLKEIKEISKAKEVNGRRYSGFNLLSENDLELFKEISDAGYLIRGFNNKQLRKKLYEDSRNQKNISKMTRTLAKLRKHGIIKKAARKNNYCLTAKGRRITTSIQMYTGKEVLG
;
A
#
# COMPACT_ATOMS: atom_id res chain seq x y z
N LYS A 1 -6.24 11.94 17.34
CA LYS A 1 -4.94 11.48 17.89
C LYS A 1 -4.19 10.77 16.76
N VAL A 2 -3.00 11.25 16.37
CA VAL A 2 -2.26 10.75 15.20
C VAL A 2 -1.49 9.49 15.62
N GLU A 3 -1.91 8.32 15.14
CA GLU A 3 -1.21 7.06 15.37
C GLU A 3 -0.07 6.85 14.38
N TYR A 4 1.14 6.68 14.90
CA TYR A 4 2.35 6.47 14.11
C TYR A 4 2.42 5.02 13.60
N ILE A 5 2.60 4.84 12.28
CA ILE A 5 2.73 3.54 11.61
C ILE A 5 4.18 3.24 11.23
N GLY A 6 4.68 2.06 11.62
CA GLY A 6 6.09 1.71 11.76
C GLY A 6 6.96 1.80 10.50
N ARG A 7 8.29 1.98 10.73
CA ARG A 7 9.46 2.25 9.83
C ARG A 7 9.42 3.47 8.92
N PHE A 8 8.32 4.18 8.85
CA PHE A 8 8.36 5.55 8.40
C PHE A 8 8.59 6.44 9.63
N LYS A 9 9.80 6.97 9.80
CA LYS A 9 10.06 8.02 10.81
C LYS A 9 9.58 9.34 10.23
N GLY A 10 8.28 9.44 10.06
CA GLY A 10 7.71 10.46 9.21
C GLY A 10 6.23 10.64 9.44
N GLU A 11 5.75 11.82 9.09
CA GLU A 11 4.36 12.19 9.27
C GLU A 11 3.52 11.70 8.08
N ILE A 12 2.47 10.94 8.37
CA ILE A 12 1.44 10.58 7.40
C ILE A 12 0.20 11.39 7.75
N ILE A 13 -0.28 12.19 6.79
CA ILE A 13 -1.45 13.06 6.97
C ILE A 13 -2.44 12.78 5.85
N SER A 14 -3.67 12.45 6.22
CA SER A 14 -4.84 12.56 5.35
C SER A 14 -5.57 13.87 5.67
N ASP A 15 -5.97 14.60 4.63
CA ASP A 15 -6.66 15.88 4.75
C ASP A 15 -7.74 15.95 3.66
N LEU A 16 -8.99 16.09 4.09
CA LEU A 16 -10.14 16.33 3.23
C LEU A 16 -10.57 17.78 3.42
N ARG A 17 -10.66 18.55 2.33
CA ARG A 17 -11.26 19.87 2.35
C ARG A 17 -12.45 19.93 1.42
N ASN A 18 -13.54 20.48 1.92
CA ASN A 18 -14.72 20.83 1.15
C ASN A 18 -14.79 22.36 0.99
N SER A 19 -15.15 22.82 -0.20
CA SER A 19 -15.34 24.23 -0.53
C SER A 19 -16.49 24.35 -1.52
N LYS A 20 -17.03 25.56 -1.71
CA LYS A 20 -18.06 25.80 -2.75
C LYS A 20 -17.63 25.37 -4.16
N GLN A 21 -16.33 25.29 -4.43
CA GLN A 21 -15.76 24.90 -5.73
C GLN A 21 -15.50 23.39 -5.85
N GLY A 22 -15.82 22.58 -4.82
CA GLY A 22 -15.62 21.13 -4.80
C GLY A 22 -14.67 20.66 -3.70
N PHE A 23 -14.16 19.43 -3.87
CA PHE A 23 -13.43 18.69 -2.84
C PHE A 23 -11.94 18.55 -3.17
N ARG A 24 -11.12 18.53 -2.12
CA ARG A 24 -9.72 18.11 -2.20
C ARG A 24 -9.43 17.04 -1.17
N ILE A 25 -8.99 15.89 -1.65
CA ILE A 25 -8.38 14.86 -0.81
C ILE A 25 -6.87 14.95 -0.98
N LYS A 26 -6.13 14.99 0.14
CA LYS A 26 -4.67 15.05 0.17
C LYS A 26 -4.13 13.94 1.06
N PHE A 27 -3.18 13.19 0.55
CA PHE A 27 -2.34 12.29 1.32
C PHE A 27 -0.91 12.78 1.28
N LYS A 28 -0.34 13.07 2.45
CA LYS A 28 1.04 13.51 2.61
C LYS A 28 1.79 12.44 3.39
N MET A 29 2.97 12.08 2.89
CA MET A 29 3.93 11.20 3.53
C MET A 29 5.27 11.95 3.55
N ASN A 30 5.66 12.46 4.72
CA ASN A 30 6.84 13.31 4.93
C ASN A 30 6.68 14.60 4.12
N LYS A 31 7.61 14.84 3.19
CA LYS A 31 7.58 16.01 2.32
C LYS A 31 6.88 15.69 0.99
N ASN A 32 6.62 14.42 0.70
CA ASN A 32 6.00 13.99 -0.55
C ASN A 32 4.48 13.90 -0.35
N GLN A 33 3.70 14.21 -1.37
CA GLN A 33 2.24 14.22 -1.28
C GLN A 33 1.59 13.85 -2.60
N ILE A 34 0.36 13.38 -2.51
CA ILE A 34 -0.57 13.23 -3.62
C ILE A 34 -1.86 13.97 -3.25
N LYS A 35 -2.45 14.64 -4.23
CA LYS A 35 -3.73 15.31 -4.08
C LYS A 35 -4.65 14.90 -5.20
N MET A 36 -5.91 14.74 -4.86
CA MET A 36 -7.01 14.64 -5.81
C MET A 36 -7.91 15.85 -5.59
N TYR A 37 -8.17 16.56 -6.66
CA TYR A 37 -9.12 17.64 -6.72
C TYR A 37 -10.31 17.19 -7.55
N ASP A 38 -11.49 17.42 -6.99
CA ASP A 38 -12.75 17.35 -7.71
C ASP A 38 -13.32 18.77 -7.75
N LYS A 39 -13.33 19.38 -8.93
CA LYS A 39 -13.93 20.70 -9.18
C LYS A 39 -15.17 20.60 -10.07
N GLY A 40 -16.02 19.61 -9.81
CA GLY A 40 -17.29 19.38 -10.52
C GLY A 40 -17.08 18.66 -11.85
N ASN A 41 -16.49 19.32 -12.84
CA ASN A 41 -16.31 18.77 -14.19
C ASN A 41 -14.89 18.27 -14.48
N ASN A 42 -13.96 18.43 -13.52
CA ASN A 42 -12.56 18.06 -13.71
C ASN A 42 -12.02 17.38 -12.47
N LEU A 43 -11.71 16.08 -12.61
CA LEU A 43 -10.96 15.31 -11.64
C LEU A 43 -9.47 15.40 -11.98
N ARG A 44 -8.69 16.04 -11.10
CA ARG A 44 -7.24 16.16 -11.26
C ARG A 44 -6.51 15.45 -10.14
N ILE A 45 -5.62 14.54 -10.50
CA ILE A 45 -4.72 13.85 -9.57
C ILE A 45 -3.30 14.37 -9.81
N GLU A 46 -2.67 14.91 -8.77
CA GLU A 46 -1.32 15.46 -8.83
C GLU A 46 -0.43 14.86 -7.74
N VAL A 47 0.79 14.50 -8.11
CA VAL A 47 1.83 14.01 -7.19
C VAL A 47 2.89 15.09 -7.06
N THR A 48 3.22 15.48 -5.82
CA THR A 48 4.31 16.40 -5.51
C THR A 48 5.43 15.66 -4.79
N ILE A 49 6.64 15.64 -5.37
CA ILE A 49 7.84 15.01 -4.80
C ILE A 49 8.79 16.11 -4.30
N ASN A 50 8.66 16.51 -3.04
CA ASN A 50 9.56 17.51 -2.44
C ASN A 50 10.86 16.89 -1.86
N ASN A 51 10.82 15.61 -1.49
CA ASN A 51 11.99 14.87 -1.01
C ASN A 51 12.26 13.64 -1.90
N PRO A 52 13.00 13.81 -3.00
CA PRO A 52 13.27 12.73 -3.94
C PRO A 52 14.16 11.63 -3.36
N ALA A 53 14.96 11.91 -2.33
CA ALA A 53 15.89 10.94 -1.74
C ALA A 53 15.18 9.71 -1.13
N GLU A 54 13.87 9.79 -0.88
CA GLU A 54 13.04 8.65 -0.47
C GLU A 54 12.80 7.63 -1.60
N PHE A 55 12.98 8.07 -2.84
CA PHE A 55 12.95 7.26 -4.05
C PHE A 55 14.39 6.94 -4.48
N LYS A 56 14.53 5.91 -5.31
CA LYS A 56 15.83 5.50 -5.83
C LYS A 56 15.87 5.64 -7.35
N VAL A 57 17.04 5.99 -7.85
CA VAL A 57 17.40 6.07 -9.26
C VAL A 57 18.60 5.15 -9.50
N LEU A 58 18.65 4.54 -10.69
CA LEU A 58 19.78 3.72 -11.09
C LEU A 58 20.84 4.64 -11.67
N LYS A 59 22.03 4.67 -11.06
CA LYS A 59 23.16 5.48 -11.52
C LYS A 59 24.38 4.60 -11.69
N ASN A 60 25.28 4.98 -12.59
CA ASN A 60 26.59 4.37 -12.66
C ASN A 60 27.37 4.70 -11.38
N ASP A 61 28.21 3.76 -10.98
CA ASP A 61 29.16 3.96 -9.90
C ASP A 61 30.48 4.42 -10.50
N ASP A 62 31.00 5.54 -10.01
CA ASP A 62 32.16 6.20 -10.63
C ASP A 62 33.43 5.33 -10.50
N GLU A 63 33.52 4.50 -9.46
CA GLU A 63 34.66 3.60 -9.22
C GLU A 63 34.56 2.25 -9.96
N SER A 64 33.35 1.74 -10.20
CA SER A 64 33.13 0.37 -10.69
C SER A 64 32.54 0.30 -12.09
N GLY A 65 32.01 1.41 -12.63
CA GLY A 65 31.22 1.45 -13.86
C GLY A 65 29.87 0.72 -13.78
N SER A 66 29.59 0.00 -12.69
CA SER A 66 28.37 -0.77 -12.52
C SER A 66 27.17 0.10 -12.12
N LYS A 67 25.97 -0.28 -12.56
CA LYS A 67 24.72 0.42 -12.22
C LYS A 67 24.25 0.07 -10.80
N LYS A 68 24.25 1.04 -9.88
CA LYS A 68 23.78 0.90 -8.49
C LYS A 68 22.56 1.77 -8.18
N TRP A 69 21.70 1.29 -7.29
CA TRP A 69 20.51 2.01 -6.82
C TRP A 69 20.87 3.05 -5.76
N LYS A 70 20.97 4.31 -6.17
CA LYS A 70 21.27 5.45 -5.28
C LYS A 70 19.99 6.26 -4.98
N PRO A 71 19.91 6.97 -3.84
CA PRO A 71 18.82 7.92 -3.59
C PRO A 71 18.68 8.93 -4.75
N MET A 72 17.44 9.23 -5.13
CA MET A 72 17.17 10.17 -6.23
C MET A 72 17.42 11.61 -5.77
N GLY A 73 18.14 12.38 -6.58
CA GLY A 73 18.41 13.81 -6.34
C GLY A 73 17.44 14.72 -7.12
N LYS A 74 17.48 16.02 -6.84
CA LYS A 74 16.62 17.05 -7.48
C LYS A 74 17.05 17.48 -8.89
N SER A 75 18.14 16.93 -9.42
CA SER A 75 18.65 17.30 -10.75
C SER A 75 17.67 16.97 -11.87
N ILE A 76 17.65 17.81 -12.90
CA ILE A 76 16.86 17.62 -14.13
C ILE A 76 17.20 16.30 -14.84
N ALA A 77 18.42 15.79 -14.68
CA ALA A 77 18.83 14.49 -15.21
C ALA A 77 17.97 13.32 -14.67
N ASN A 78 17.29 13.48 -13.53
CA ASN A 78 16.40 12.47 -12.98
C ASN A 78 14.93 12.65 -13.41
N LEU A 79 14.59 13.61 -14.28
CA LEU A 79 13.20 13.95 -14.63
C LEU A 79 12.42 12.73 -15.15
N TYR A 80 13.05 11.87 -15.95
CA TYR A 80 12.45 10.62 -16.39
C TYR A 80 11.99 9.75 -15.20
N ARG A 81 12.81 9.67 -14.15
CA ARG A 81 12.52 8.87 -12.96
C ARG A 81 11.43 9.51 -12.10
N TYR A 82 11.36 10.84 -12.06
CA TYR A 82 10.24 11.56 -11.46
C TYR A 82 8.93 11.19 -12.17
N SER A 83 8.91 11.20 -13.50
CA SER A 83 7.74 10.79 -14.29
C SER A 83 7.31 9.35 -13.99
N GLU A 84 8.25 8.40 -13.99
CA GLU A 84 7.97 7.00 -13.66
C GLU A 84 7.41 6.81 -12.24
N VAL A 85 8.00 7.50 -11.26
CA VAL A 85 7.57 7.44 -9.85
C VAL A 85 6.18 8.07 -9.71
N SER A 86 5.96 9.27 -10.26
CA SER A 86 4.67 9.95 -10.23
C SER A 86 3.59 9.13 -10.90
N GLY A 87 3.83 8.61 -12.11
CA GLY A 87 2.88 7.72 -12.81
C GLY A 87 2.56 6.46 -12.00
N SER A 88 3.57 5.85 -11.37
CA SER A 88 3.36 4.69 -10.50
C SER A 88 2.55 5.03 -9.24
N VAL A 89 2.77 6.20 -8.66
CA VAL A 89 2.01 6.69 -7.48
C VAL A 89 0.56 7.01 -7.90
N THR A 90 0.35 7.76 -8.97
CA THR A 90 -0.97 8.09 -9.51
C THR A 90 -1.74 6.83 -9.87
N LYS A 91 -1.14 5.88 -10.59
CA LYS A 91 -1.79 4.60 -10.90
C LYS A 91 -2.22 3.87 -9.63
N ARG A 92 -1.33 3.75 -8.64
CA ARG A 92 -1.68 3.14 -7.35
C ARG A 92 -2.79 3.89 -6.63
N PHE A 93 -2.89 5.19 -6.78
CA PHE A 93 -3.94 5.98 -6.17
C PHE A 93 -5.28 5.74 -6.87
N ILE A 94 -5.31 5.77 -8.20
CA ILE A 94 -6.50 5.50 -9.00
C ILE A 94 -7.02 4.08 -8.72
N GLU A 95 -6.18 3.03 -8.78
CA GLU A 95 -6.69 1.69 -8.47
C GLU A 95 -6.99 1.48 -6.98
N ALA A 96 -6.82 2.49 -6.12
CA ALA A 96 -7.26 2.49 -4.72
C ALA A 96 -8.49 3.34 -4.47
N LEU A 97 -8.95 4.13 -5.45
CA LEU A 97 -10.24 4.77 -5.36
C LEU A 97 -11.33 3.68 -5.34
N PRO A 98 -12.32 3.80 -4.45
CA PRO A 98 -13.44 2.87 -4.45
C PRO A 98 -14.16 2.98 -5.80
N THR A 99 -14.36 1.84 -6.47
CA THR A 99 -15.30 1.76 -7.59
C THR A 99 -16.71 1.90 -7.04
N VAL A 100 -17.58 2.64 -7.73
CA VAL A 100 -18.96 2.98 -7.28
C VAL A 100 -19.86 1.75 -7.16
N ASP A 101 -19.42 0.56 -7.58
CA ASP A 101 -20.14 -0.68 -7.33
C ASP A 101 -19.99 -1.17 -5.88
N THR A 102 -20.93 -0.74 -5.04
CA THR A 102 -21.17 -1.23 -3.68
C THR A 102 -21.54 -2.73 -3.63
N ASP A 103 -21.86 -3.35 -4.76
CA ASP A 103 -22.36 -4.74 -4.82
C ASP A 103 -21.30 -5.78 -5.19
N THR A 104 -20.04 -5.38 -5.36
CA THR A 104 -18.99 -6.28 -5.89
C THR A 104 -18.15 -7.00 -4.84
N PHE A 105 -18.64 -7.16 -3.61
CA PHE A 105 -18.12 -8.18 -2.70
C PHE A 105 -18.86 -9.49 -2.91
N THR A 106 -18.56 -10.16 -4.02
CA THR A 106 -19.20 -11.44 -4.32
C THR A 106 -18.72 -12.46 -3.27
N LEU A 107 -19.63 -13.17 -2.60
CA LEU A 107 -19.34 -14.33 -1.74
C LEU A 107 -18.32 -15.31 -2.37
N LYS A 108 -18.26 -15.34 -3.71
CA LYS A 108 -17.27 -16.06 -4.51
C LYS A 108 -15.81 -15.64 -4.19
N GLU A 109 -15.52 -14.35 -4.07
CA GLU A 109 -14.17 -13.85 -3.76
C GLU A 109 -13.75 -14.24 -2.35
N ILE A 110 -14.64 -14.11 -1.36
CA ILE A 110 -14.42 -14.60 0.01
C ILE A 110 -14.09 -16.09 -0.01
N LYS A 111 -14.96 -16.88 -0.65
CA LYS A 111 -14.78 -18.34 -0.75
C LYS A 111 -13.46 -18.71 -1.43
N GLU A 112 -13.01 -17.94 -2.42
CA GLU A 112 -11.73 -18.18 -3.09
C GLU A 112 -10.54 -17.94 -2.16
N ILE A 113 -10.55 -16.84 -1.39
CA ILE A 113 -9.45 -16.46 -0.49
C ILE A 113 -9.41 -17.37 0.75
N SER A 114 -10.55 -17.88 1.18
CA SER A 114 -10.66 -18.84 2.28
C SER A 114 -10.28 -20.27 1.91
N LYS A 115 -10.17 -20.59 0.62
CA LYS A 115 -9.68 -21.89 0.15
C LYS A 115 -8.16 -21.95 0.14
N ALA A 116 -7.62 -23.15 0.34
CA ALA A 116 -6.20 -23.39 0.12
C ALA A 116 -5.88 -23.28 -1.38
N LYS A 117 -4.68 -22.79 -1.70
CA LYS A 117 -4.21 -22.63 -3.08
C LYS A 117 -2.86 -23.31 -3.25
N GLU A 118 -2.71 -24.09 -4.30
CA GLU A 118 -1.44 -24.71 -4.66
C GLU A 118 -0.75 -23.87 -5.74
N VAL A 119 0.54 -23.59 -5.54
CA VAL A 119 1.35 -22.87 -6.51
C VAL A 119 2.75 -23.50 -6.53
N ASN A 120 3.16 -24.00 -7.71
CA ASN A 120 4.45 -24.65 -7.94
C ASN A 120 4.71 -25.80 -6.96
N GLY A 121 3.74 -26.72 -6.81
CA GLY A 121 3.84 -27.89 -5.91
C GLY A 121 3.81 -27.56 -4.42
N ARG A 122 3.61 -26.28 -4.04
CA ARG A 122 3.49 -25.87 -2.63
C ARG A 122 2.09 -25.40 -2.32
N ARG A 123 1.48 -26.02 -1.30
CA ARG A 123 0.17 -25.63 -0.76
C ARG A 123 0.29 -24.43 0.18
N TYR A 124 -0.56 -23.43 -0.04
CA TYR A 124 -0.76 -22.27 0.81
C TYR A 124 -2.18 -22.32 1.39
N SER A 125 -2.34 -22.19 2.71
CA SER A 125 -3.66 -22.17 3.33
C SER A 125 -4.48 -20.96 2.88
N GLY A 126 -5.81 -21.04 3.02
CA GLY A 126 -6.72 -19.91 2.84
C GLY A 126 -6.79 -19.03 4.10
N PHE A 127 -7.33 -17.82 3.98
CA PHE A 127 -7.54 -16.93 5.12
C PHE A 127 -8.89 -17.19 5.80
N ASN A 128 -8.88 -17.16 7.13
CA ASN A 128 -10.10 -17.21 7.93
C ASN A 128 -10.52 -15.77 8.24
N LEU A 129 -11.35 -15.19 7.38
CA LEU A 129 -11.85 -13.82 7.52
C LEU A 129 -12.80 -13.62 8.72
N LEU A 130 -13.12 -14.68 9.46
CA LEU A 130 -13.84 -14.60 10.74
C LEU A 130 -12.89 -14.60 11.94
N SER A 131 -11.60 -14.86 11.75
CA SER A 131 -10.61 -14.76 12.83
C SER A 131 -10.12 -13.33 12.98
N GLU A 132 -10.02 -12.87 14.23
CA GLU A 132 -9.54 -11.53 14.58
C GLU A 132 -8.13 -11.26 14.02
N ASN A 133 -7.24 -12.24 14.09
CA ASN A 133 -5.88 -12.15 13.56
C ASN A 133 -5.83 -11.83 12.05
N ASP A 134 -6.68 -12.47 11.25
CA ASP A 134 -6.71 -12.23 9.81
C ASP A 134 -7.41 -10.89 9.53
N LEU A 135 -8.50 -10.55 10.23
CA LEU A 135 -9.16 -9.25 10.09
C LEU A 135 -8.21 -8.08 10.39
N GLU A 136 -7.43 -8.17 11.47
CA GLU A 136 -6.46 -7.14 11.84
C GLU A 136 -5.34 -7.01 10.79
N LEU A 137 -4.87 -8.14 10.23
CA LEU A 137 -3.94 -8.14 9.11
C LEU A 137 -4.53 -7.42 7.89
N PHE A 138 -5.77 -7.72 7.51
CA PHE A 138 -6.43 -7.10 6.35
C PHE A 138 -6.65 -5.60 6.58
N LYS A 139 -7.03 -5.19 7.80
CA LYS A 139 -7.17 -3.78 8.21
C LYS A 139 -5.85 -3.03 8.11
N GLU A 140 -4.77 -3.60 8.63
CA GLU A 140 -3.44 -2.97 8.60
C GLU A 140 -2.92 -2.78 7.17
N ILE A 141 -3.03 -3.80 6.29
CA ILE A 141 -2.51 -3.68 4.91
C ILE A 141 -3.30 -2.69 4.03
N SER A 142 -4.55 -2.37 4.40
CA SER A 142 -5.39 -1.35 3.74
C SER A 142 -5.12 0.08 4.18
N ASP A 143 -4.22 0.31 5.14
CA ASP A 143 -3.89 1.65 5.58
C ASP A 143 -3.45 2.55 4.41
N ALA A 144 -4.08 3.73 4.30
CA ALA A 144 -3.84 4.67 3.20
C ALA A 144 -2.40 5.20 3.17
N GLY A 145 -1.71 5.21 4.30
CA GLY A 145 -0.29 5.54 4.43
C GLY A 145 0.62 4.63 3.60
N TYR A 146 0.17 3.41 3.27
CA TYR A 146 0.92 2.49 2.42
C TYR A 146 0.74 2.74 0.92
N LEU A 147 -0.13 3.66 0.48
CA LEU A 147 -0.36 3.92 -0.96
C LEU A 147 0.87 4.46 -1.69
N ILE A 148 1.65 5.33 -1.05
CA ILE A 148 2.79 6.02 -1.69
C ILE A 148 4.03 5.12 -1.78
N ARG A 149 4.36 4.36 -0.73
CA ARG A 149 5.62 3.58 -0.66
C ARG A 149 5.42 2.07 -0.56
N GLY A 150 4.21 1.60 -0.26
CA GLY A 150 3.96 0.23 0.17
C GLY A 150 4.45 -0.04 1.59
N PHE A 151 4.21 -1.26 2.06
CA PHE A 151 4.63 -1.76 3.37
C PHE A 151 5.72 -2.83 3.26
N ASN A 152 6.41 -3.12 4.35
CA ASN A 152 7.33 -4.25 4.44
C ASN A 152 7.07 -5.10 5.69
N ASN A 153 7.70 -6.27 5.74
CA ASN A 153 7.57 -7.23 6.84
C ASN A 153 7.78 -6.57 8.22
N LYS A 154 8.81 -5.73 8.39
CA LYS A 154 9.08 -5.11 9.71
C LYS A 154 8.10 -4.00 10.07
N GLN A 155 7.35 -3.45 9.11
CA GLN A 155 6.29 -2.48 9.37
C GLN A 155 5.08 -3.20 9.93
N LEU A 156 4.61 -4.23 9.21
CA LEU A 156 3.47 -5.04 9.64
C LEU A 156 3.70 -5.68 11.01
N ARG A 157 4.88 -6.26 11.25
CA ARG A 157 5.17 -6.88 12.56
C ARG A 157 5.24 -5.91 13.72
N LYS A 158 5.53 -4.64 13.47
CA LYS A 158 5.53 -3.61 14.53
C LYS A 158 4.12 -3.21 14.95
N LYS A 159 3.12 -3.51 14.12
CA LYS A 159 1.72 -3.19 14.35
C LYS A 159 0.94 -4.38 14.87
N LEU A 160 1.18 -5.55 14.29
CA LEU A 160 0.41 -6.78 14.56
C LEU A 160 1.02 -7.67 15.66
N TYR A 161 2.23 -7.37 16.16
CA TYR A 161 2.87 -8.17 17.20
C TYR A 161 3.54 -7.27 18.23
N GLU A 162 3.39 -7.60 19.50
CA GLU A 162 4.08 -6.95 20.62
C GLU A 162 5.60 -7.16 20.49
N ASP A 163 6.06 -8.42 20.44
CA ASP A 163 7.46 -8.74 20.16
C ASP A 163 7.76 -8.76 18.66
N SER A 164 7.93 -7.57 18.11
CA SER A 164 8.33 -7.34 16.71
C SER A 164 9.79 -7.68 16.41
N ARG A 165 10.59 -8.23 17.32
CA ARG A 165 11.96 -8.68 17.04
C ARG A 165 12.13 -10.19 17.10
N ASN A 166 11.17 -10.90 17.70
CA ASN A 166 11.14 -12.35 17.75
C ASN A 166 11.34 -13.02 16.36
N GLN A 167 12.25 -13.99 16.29
CA GLN A 167 12.52 -14.77 15.08
C GLN A 167 11.30 -15.57 14.60
N LYS A 168 10.46 -16.04 15.54
CA LYS A 168 9.19 -16.72 15.24
C LYS A 168 8.23 -15.79 14.49
N ASN A 169 8.10 -14.54 14.95
CA ASN A 169 7.23 -13.53 14.32
C ASN A 169 7.77 -13.05 12.96
N ILE A 170 9.10 -12.90 12.82
CA ILE A 170 9.77 -12.63 11.53
C ILE A 170 9.38 -13.69 10.50
N SER A 171 9.53 -14.95 10.88
CA SER A 171 9.28 -16.10 10.01
C SER A 171 7.79 -16.24 9.70
N LYS A 172 6.92 -16.05 10.71
CA LYS A 172 5.46 -16.06 10.55
C LYS A 172 5.01 -15.01 9.54
N MET A 173 5.43 -13.74 9.70
CA MET A 173 5.07 -12.68 8.76
C MET A 173 5.63 -12.90 7.36
N THR A 174 6.82 -13.49 7.23
CA THR A 174 7.38 -13.84 5.90
C THR A 174 6.49 -14.86 5.19
N ARG A 175 6.01 -15.88 5.91
CA ARG A 175 5.04 -16.85 5.38
C ARG A 175 3.70 -16.19 5.06
N THR A 176 3.19 -15.30 5.91
CA THR A 176 1.95 -14.55 5.67
C THR A 176 2.04 -13.70 4.40
N LEU A 177 3.14 -12.96 4.21
CA LEU A 177 3.38 -12.18 3.00
C LEU A 177 3.48 -13.06 1.75
N ALA A 178 4.10 -14.24 1.85
CA ALA A 178 4.12 -15.20 0.75
C ALA A 178 2.71 -15.70 0.41
N LYS A 179 1.91 -16.04 1.42
CA LYS A 179 0.50 -16.44 1.27
C LYS A 179 -0.33 -15.33 0.61
N LEU A 180 -0.26 -14.09 1.09
CA LEU A 180 -0.93 -12.92 0.50
C LEU A 180 -0.57 -12.74 -0.99
N ARG A 181 0.69 -12.97 -1.37
CA ARG A 181 1.13 -12.88 -2.77
C ARG A 181 0.55 -13.97 -3.65
N LYS A 182 0.51 -15.20 -3.16
CA LYS A 182 0.02 -16.35 -3.94
C LYS A 182 -1.50 -16.32 -4.12
N HIS A 183 -2.21 -15.74 -3.15
CA HIS A 183 -3.61 -15.36 -3.28
C HIS A 183 -3.85 -14.13 -4.15
N GLY A 184 -2.80 -13.45 -4.61
CA GLY A 184 -2.90 -12.29 -5.51
C GLY A 184 -3.36 -11.01 -4.83
N ILE A 185 -3.36 -10.95 -3.49
CA ILE A 185 -3.79 -9.78 -2.71
C ILE A 185 -2.71 -8.69 -2.74
N ILE A 186 -1.44 -9.09 -2.67
CA ILE A 186 -0.31 -8.16 -2.69
C ILE A 186 0.67 -8.49 -3.82
N LYS A 187 1.35 -7.47 -4.33
CA LYS A 187 2.49 -7.59 -5.24
C LYS A 187 3.76 -7.05 -4.61
N LYS A 188 4.90 -7.66 -4.92
CA LYS A 188 6.21 -7.17 -4.47
C LYS A 188 6.64 -6.02 -5.37
N ALA A 189 7.01 -4.89 -4.78
CA ALA A 189 7.57 -3.78 -5.52
C ALA A 189 8.98 -4.14 -6.04
N ALA A 190 9.29 -3.77 -7.28
CA ALA A 190 10.57 -4.08 -7.89
C ALA A 190 11.75 -3.57 -7.04
N ARG A 191 12.79 -4.41 -6.87
CA ARG A 191 14.09 -4.06 -6.25
C ARG A 191 14.01 -3.62 -4.77
N LYS A 192 12.87 -3.79 -4.09
CA LYS A 192 12.71 -3.55 -2.64
C LYS A 192 12.01 -4.73 -1.97
N ASN A 193 12.26 -4.93 -0.67
CA ASN A 193 11.45 -5.81 0.18
C ASN A 193 10.14 -5.14 0.62
N ASN A 194 9.51 -4.40 -0.30
CA ASN A 194 8.25 -3.71 -0.10
C ASN A 194 7.15 -4.39 -0.92
N TYR A 195 5.93 -4.28 -0.42
CA TYR A 195 4.72 -4.83 -1.01
C TYR A 195 3.67 -3.73 -1.14
N CYS A 196 2.82 -3.85 -2.15
CA CYS A 196 1.65 -3.01 -2.34
C CYS A 196 0.46 -3.91 -2.61
N LEU A 197 -0.75 -3.47 -2.25
CA LEU A 197 -1.96 -4.15 -2.67
C LEU A 197 -2.07 -4.18 -4.20
N THR A 198 -2.63 -5.26 -4.72
CA THR A 198 -3.11 -5.35 -6.12
C THR A 198 -4.50 -4.73 -6.23
N ALA A 199 -5.03 -4.58 -7.44
CA ALA A 199 -6.42 -4.18 -7.63
C ALA A 199 -7.39 -5.16 -6.95
N LYS A 200 -7.15 -6.48 -7.10
CA LYS A 200 -7.89 -7.54 -6.38
C LYS A 200 -7.79 -7.36 -4.87
N GLY A 201 -6.58 -7.17 -4.35
CA GLY A 201 -6.35 -7.03 -2.91
C GLY A 201 -7.06 -5.81 -2.31
N ARG A 202 -7.11 -4.69 -3.03
CA ARG A 202 -7.82 -3.48 -2.60
C ARG A 202 -9.31 -3.68 -2.52
N ARG A 203 -9.91 -4.25 -3.57
CA ARG A 203 -11.34 -4.59 -3.57
C ARG A 203 -11.70 -5.45 -2.35
N ILE A 204 -10.95 -6.52 -2.13
CA ILE A 204 -11.12 -7.43 -0.98
C ILE A 204 -10.99 -6.67 0.35
N THR A 205 -9.90 -5.93 0.55
CA THR A 205 -9.66 -5.23 1.83
C THR A 205 -10.72 -4.18 2.10
N THR A 206 -11.12 -3.41 1.08
CA THR A 206 -12.15 -2.39 1.19
C THR A 206 -13.49 -3.02 1.54
N SER A 207 -13.87 -4.12 0.89
CA SER A 207 -15.09 -4.82 1.22
C SER A 207 -15.08 -5.38 2.63
N ILE A 208 -14.02 -6.08 3.05
CA ILE A 208 -13.88 -6.57 4.43
C ILE A 208 -14.04 -5.42 5.43
N GLN A 209 -13.36 -4.28 5.19
CA GLN A 209 -13.48 -3.10 6.04
C GLN A 209 -14.87 -2.48 6.05
N MET A 210 -15.62 -2.53 4.94
CA MET A 210 -17.01 -2.06 4.92
C MET A 210 -17.90 -2.92 5.82
N TYR A 211 -17.71 -4.24 5.86
CA TYR A 211 -18.49 -5.11 6.74
C TYR A 211 -18.08 -4.98 8.21
N THR A 212 -16.78 -4.94 8.51
CA THR A 212 -16.29 -4.73 9.89
C THR A 212 -16.56 -3.30 10.39
N GLY A 213 -16.56 -2.30 9.50
CA GLY A 213 -16.87 -0.91 9.83
C GLY A 213 -18.36 -0.65 10.05
N LYS A 214 -19.25 -1.44 9.43
CA LYS A 214 -20.69 -1.42 9.73
C LYS A 214 -21.01 -1.86 11.16
N GLU A 215 -20.21 -2.74 11.76
CA GLU A 215 -20.38 -3.13 13.18
C GLU A 215 -19.94 -2.03 14.17
N VAL A 216 -19.08 -1.08 13.75
CA VAL A 216 -18.61 0.02 14.61
C VAL A 216 -19.55 1.24 14.56
N LEU A 217 -20.42 1.31 13.55
CA LEU A 217 -21.41 2.37 13.36
C LEU A 217 -22.85 1.90 13.61
N GLY A 218 -23.02 0.65 14.07
CA GLY A 218 -24.28 0.11 14.56
C GLY A 218 -24.48 0.38 16.05
#